data_AF-A0A7X8J0R2-F1
#
_entry.id   AF-A0A7X8J0R2-F1
#
_cell.length_a   1.000
_cell.length_b   1.000
_cell.length_c   1.000
_cell.angle_alpha   90.00
_cell.angle_beta   90.00
_cell.angle_gamma   90.00
#
_symmetry.space_group_name_H-M   'P 1'
#
loop_
_entity.id
_entity.type
_entity.pdbx_description
1 polymer ?
#
loop_
_entity_poly.entity_id
_entity_poly.type
_entity_poly.pdbx_seq_one_letter_code
_entity_poly.pdbx_strand_id
1 'polypeptide(L)'
;MLDTLFDLYQQVRGFGLTIIFTTFVIFVVAFVANLIIRNRYINILEDLLAWHRRKEGKFHSDILNKIVEDYKNTATESYSEVNTQAIIEKNFNLHLRILALGERFIKNSNTLLITLGLFGTFVGLTAAVAELSGLFIEMDISALMENAGIQTLIRKLIGSLEGMSVAFVTSLVGVGCSIILTILLTIFSAEEARENLMVQIEEYLDNVVALVVSQDKETEYSIMNNILRETFMEFGDRIQTSLQKTVEDFGDKLTTVVMDVNVSSQTLDNTIDKFDASLANFSSNMKDLNEFNINMRNNIAIMDVNFIKVTEALTKSTDIVASNYQSIENFSNNIREAADEMTTYNRQLVSDITQLVSEITSTVQVVENLSGIMDTNMQQHTRDLEIYQENFTHLMSMMNNEIKDFGKLAAVSFLDVMNKASAELGQTVSSSLEESLNKIFKLLDQFRENQNHFAKAIASLPDQVLTYNQAATAKIDRQLSELRDDISER
;
A
#
# COMPACT_ATOMS: atom_id res chain seq x y z
N MET A 1 -28.28 24.38 18.35
CA MET A 1 -28.78 24.06 16.99
C MET A 1 -28.24 25.06 15.97
N LEU A 2 -28.33 26.37 16.22
CA LEU A 2 -27.69 27.40 15.39
C LEU A 2 -26.15 27.34 15.43
N ASP A 3 -25.55 27.15 16.61
CA ASP A 3 -24.08 27.04 16.74
C ASP A 3 -23.53 25.77 16.07
N THR A 4 -24.25 24.64 16.22
CA THR A 4 -23.90 23.39 15.53
C THR A 4 -24.05 23.49 14.01
N LEU A 5 -25.01 24.26 13.50
CA LEU A 5 -25.12 24.56 12.07
C LEU A 5 -24.00 25.49 11.58
N PHE A 6 -23.54 26.40 12.44
CA PHE A 6 -22.43 27.32 12.13
C PHE A 6 -21.08 26.59 12.11
N ASP A 7 -20.85 25.65 13.02
CA ASP A 7 -19.66 24.79 13.02
C ASP A 7 -19.64 23.85 11.79
N LEU A 8 -20.80 23.29 11.42
CA LEU A 8 -20.97 22.52 10.19
C LEU A 8 -20.67 23.36 8.93
N TYR A 9 -21.07 24.64 8.95
CA TYR A 9 -20.79 25.60 7.88
C TYR A 9 -19.29 25.93 7.77
N GLN A 10 -18.55 26.01 8.88
CA GLN A 10 -17.10 26.23 8.85
C GLN A 10 -16.33 25.00 8.36
N GLN A 11 -16.82 23.79 8.67
CA GLN A 11 -16.19 22.52 8.31
C GLN A 11 -16.38 22.15 6.82
N VAL A 12 -17.39 22.72 6.16
CA VAL A 12 -17.76 22.40 4.76
C VAL A 12 -17.46 23.58 3.82
N ARG A 13 -16.21 24.07 3.82
CA ARG A 13 -15.80 25.06 2.81
C ARG A 13 -15.60 24.40 1.44
N GLY A 14 -15.93 25.12 0.37
CA GLY A 14 -15.74 24.66 -1.02
C GLY A 14 -16.93 23.88 -1.59
N PHE A 15 -16.65 22.81 -2.35
CA PHE A 15 -17.64 22.11 -3.19
C PHE A 15 -18.79 21.46 -2.40
N GLY A 16 -18.53 21.01 -1.17
CA GLY A 16 -19.56 20.43 -0.30
C GLY A 16 -20.67 21.42 0.09
N LEU A 17 -20.35 22.72 0.22
CA LEU A 17 -21.33 23.76 0.55
C LEU A 17 -22.35 23.91 -0.59
N THR A 18 -21.87 23.89 -1.83
CA THR A 18 -22.70 23.96 -3.03
C THR A 18 -23.69 22.80 -3.09
N ILE A 19 -23.26 21.59 -2.72
CA ILE A 19 -24.13 20.42 -2.67
C ILE A 19 -25.19 20.59 -1.59
N ILE A 20 -24.80 20.96 -0.37
CA ILE A 20 -25.73 21.19 0.75
C ILE A 20 -26.77 22.26 0.39
N PHE A 21 -26.32 23.38 -0.17
CA PHE A 21 -27.20 24.46 -0.60
C PHE A 21 -28.16 24.00 -1.69
N THR A 22 -27.67 23.28 -2.70
CA THR A 22 -28.50 22.75 -3.79
C THR A 22 -29.54 21.75 -3.26
N THR A 23 -29.15 20.83 -2.37
CA THR A 23 -30.04 19.92 -1.66
C THR A 23 -31.14 20.68 -0.93
N PHE A 24 -30.79 21.76 -0.21
CA PHE A 24 -31.77 22.56 0.51
C PHE A 24 -32.72 23.31 -0.43
N VAL A 25 -32.22 23.85 -1.55
CA VAL A 25 -33.07 24.49 -2.58
C VAL A 25 -34.06 23.49 -3.15
N ILE A 26 -33.62 22.27 -3.51
CA ILE A 26 -34.50 21.22 -4.03
C ILE A 26 -35.56 20.84 -2.99
N PHE A 27 -35.15 20.69 -1.73
CA PHE A 27 -36.06 20.39 -0.63
C PHE A 27 -37.16 21.46 -0.51
N VAL A 28 -36.79 22.74 -0.45
CA VAL A 28 -37.74 23.86 -0.33
C VAL A 28 -38.65 23.92 -1.56
N VAL A 29 -38.08 23.82 -2.77
CA VAL A 29 -38.87 23.87 -4.02
C VAL A 29 -39.85 22.71 -4.09
N ALA A 30 -39.44 21.49 -3.75
CA ALA A 30 -40.32 20.32 -3.76
C ALA A 30 -41.47 20.47 -2.76
N PHE A 31 -41.18 20.93 -1.53
CA PHE A 31 -42.20 21.12 -0.52
C PHE A 31 -43.18 22.25 -0.88
N VAL A 32 -42.67 23.40 -1.32
CA VAL A 32 -43.51 24.54 -1.74
C VAL A 32 -44.35 24.20 -2.96
N ALA A 33 -43.76 23.55 -3.98
CA ALA A 33 -44.50 23.08 -5.15
C ALA A 33 -45.63 22.14 -4.74
N ASN A 34 -45.37 21.20 -3.83
CA ASN A 34 -46.38 20.29 -3.32
C ASN A 34 -47.56 21.03 -2.65
N LEU A 35 -47.29 22.02 -1.80
CA LEU A 35 -48.35 22.83 -1.18
C LEU A 35 -49.15 23.64 -2.21
N ILE A 36 -48.50 24.26 -3.19
CA ILE A 36 -49.16 25.04 -4.24
C ILE A 36 -50.09 24.16 -5.07
N ILE A 37 -49.61 22.99 -5.51
CA ILE A 37 -50.38 22.05 -6.32
C ILE A 37 -51.56 21.49 -5.51
N ARG A 38 -51.30 21.07 -4.27
CA ARG A 38 -52.35 20.59 -3.35
C ARG A 38 -53.45 21.64 -3.16
N ASN A 39 -53.10 22.88 -2.86
CA ASN A 39 -54.09 23.96 -2.70
C ASN A 39 -54.86 24.23 -4.00
N ARG A 40 -54.21 24.11 -5.16
CA ARG A 40 -54.91 24.27 -6.44
C ARG A 40 -55.98 23.19 -6.63
N TYR A 41 -55.71 21.93 -6.30
CA TYR A 41 -56.71 20.87 -6.36
C TYR A 41 -57.84 21.07 -5.36
N ILE A 42 -57.52 21.44 -4.12
CA ILE A 42 -58.53 21.72 -3.10
C ILE A 42 -59.44 22.87 -3.54
N ASN A 43 -58.90 23.95 -4.10
CA ASN A 43 -59.73 25.06 -4.60
C ASN A 43 -60.70 24.63 -5.71
N ILE A 44 -60.27 23.73 -6.61
CA ILE A 44 -61.16 23.19 -7.65
C ILE A 44 -62.23 22.29 -7.02
N LEU A 45 -61.85 21.49 -6.01
CA LEU A 45 -62.77 20.63 -5.28
C LEU A 45 -63.82 21.44 -4.50
N GLU A 46 -63.41 22.52 -3.83
CA GLU A 46 -64.33 23.44 -3.15
C GLU A 46 -65.29 24.13 -4.13
N ASP A 47 -64.82 24.46 -5.34
CA ASP A 47 -65.68 24.99 -6.39
C ASP A 47 -66.74 23.98 -6.84
N LEU A 48 -66.34 22.71 -6.99
CA LEU A 48 -67.21 21.58 -7.34
C LEU A 48 -68.23 21.23 -6.25
N LEU A 49 -67.85 21.29 -4.97
CA LEU A 49 -68.71 20.91 -3.85
C LEU A 49 -69.74 22.00 -3.48
N ALA A 50 -69.59 23.22 -3.98
CA ALA A 50 -70.54 24.29 -3.71
C ALA A 50 -71.92 23.97 -4.31
N TRP A 51 -72.89 23.75 -3.42
CA TRP A 51 -74.22 23.23 -3.75
C TRP A 51 -74.98 24.02 -4.82
N HIS A 52 -74.89 25.36 -4.80
CA HIS A 52 -75.53 26.19 -5.83
C HIS A 52 -74.96 25.93 -7.23
N ARG A 53 -73.65 25.73 -7.34
CA ARG A 53 -72.97 25.52 -8.63
C ARG A 53 -73.20 24.12 -9.19
N ARG A 54 -73.31 23.10 -8.32
CA ARG A 54 -73.67 21.73 -8.72
C ARG A 54 -75.02 21.67 -9.44
N LYS A 55 -76.01 22.45 -9.00
CA LYS A 55 -77.34 22.49 -9.62
C LYS A 55 -77.38 23.28 -10.93
N GLU A 56 -76.62 24.36 -11.03
CA GLU A 56 -76.58 25.21 -12.22
C GLU A 56 -75.68 24.65 -13.33
N GLY A 57 -74.76 23.73 -13.00
CA GLY A 57 -73.82 23.13 -13.95
C GLY A 57 -72.79 24.12 -14.49
N LYS A 58 -72.54 25.22 -13.75
CA LYS A 58 -71.55 26.25 -14.07
C LYS A 58 -70.63 26.49 -12.88
N PHE A 59 -69.35 26.30 -13.11
CA PHE A 59 -68.28 26.42 -12.13
C PHE A 59 -67.40 27.64 -12.43
N HIS A 60 -66.66 28.15 -11.45
CA HIS A 60 -65.63 29.17 -11.70
C HIS A 60 -64.40 28.57 -12.37
N SER A 61 -64.16 27.28 -12.11
CA SER A 61 -63.08 26.51 -12.68
C SER A 61 -63.38 26.15 -14.13
N ASP A 62 -62.60 26.73 -15.06
CA ASP A 62 -62.71 26.45 -16.49
C ASP A 62 -62.59 24.95 -16.82
N ILE A 63 -61.77 24.21 -16.06
CA ILE A 63 -61.60 22.77 -16.27
C ILE A 63 -62.86 21.99 -15.93
N LEU A 64 -63.58 22.35 -14.86
CA LEU A 64 -64.83 21.67 -14.49
C LEU A 64 -65.90 21.89 -15.56
N ASN A 65 -66.02 23.12 -16.07
CA ASN A 65 -66.97 23.43 -17.14
C ASN A 65 -66.69 22.62 -18.41
N LYS A 66 -65.42 22.52 -18.82
CA LYS A 66 -65.03 21.73 -20.00
C LYS A 66 -65.27 20.24 -19.82
N ILE A 67 -65.01 19.70 -18.62
CA ILE A 67 -65.31 18.31 -18.30
C ILE A 67 -66.82 18.04 -18.43
N VAL A 68 -67.66 18.92 -17.88
CA VAL A 68 -69.12 18.81 -17.99
C VAL A 68 -69.60 18.93 -19.43
N GLU A 69 -69.02 19.84 -20.21
CA GLU A 69 -69.33 20.02 -21.63
C GLU A 69 -68.94 18.78 -22.47
N ASP A 70 -67.71 18.28 -22.33
CA ASP A 70 -67.25 17.06 -22.99
C ASP A 70 -68.14 15.86 -22.64
N TYR A 71 -68.55 15.73 -21.37
CA TYR A 71 -69.46 14.69 -20.92
C TYR A 71 -70.83 14.80 -21.60
N LYS A 72 -71.45 16.00 -21.58
CA LYS A 72 -72.77 16.23 -22.18
C LYS A 72 -72.76 15.92 -23.68
N ASN A 73 -71.76 16.42 -24.41
CA ASN A 73 -71.63 16.18 -25.85
C ASN A 73 -71.51 14.67 -26.15
N THR A 74 -70.71 13.95 -25.38
CA THR A 74 -70.54 12.50 -25.53
C THR A 74 -71.82 11.74 -25.19
N ALA A 75 -72.55 12.16 -24.15
CA ALA A 75 -73.80 11.56 -23.70
C ALA A 75 -74.98 11.82 -24.65
N THR A 76 -74.94 12.93 -25.41
CA THR A 76 -75.95 13.24 -26.43
C THR A 76 -75.70 12.51 -27.75
N GLU A 77 -74.44 12.30 -28.13
CA GLU A 77 -74.08 11.65 -29.40
C GLU A 77 -74.05 10.11 -29.30
N SER A 78 -73.81 9.55 -28.11
CA SER A 78 -73.70 8.10 -27.91
C SER A 78 -74.93 7.48 -27.23
N TYR A 79 -75.35 6.31 -27.72
CA TYR A 79 -76.35 5.44 -27.08
C TYR A 79 -75.74 4.46 -26.06
N SER A 80 -74.41 4.47 -25.89
CA SER A 80 -73.68 3.62 -24.95
C SER A 80 -73.32 4.35 -23.65
N GLU A 81 -72.91 3.58 -22.63
CA GLU A 81 -72.34 4.11 -21.39
C GLU A 81 -71.15 5.03 -21.68
N VAL A 82 -71.14 6.21 -21.04
CA VAL A 82 -70.08 7.22 -21.24
C VAL A 82 -68.90 6.87 -20.34
N ASN A 83 -67.69 6.82 -20.90
CA ASN A 83 -66.48 6.59 -20.11
C ASN A 83 -66.05 7.88 -19.38
N THR A 84 -66.64 8.10 -18.20
CA THR A 84 -66.45 9.30 -17.38
C THR A 84 -64.98 9.49 -16.99
N GLN A 85 -64.28 8.43 -16.60
CA GLN A 85 -62.87 8.47 -16.21
C GLN A 85 -61.97 9.00 -17.35
N ALA A 86 -62.16 8.51 -18.58
CA ALA A 86 -61.37 8.95 -19.74
C ALA A 86 -61.55 10.45 -20.03
N ILE A 87 -62.76 10.98 -19.84
CA ILE A 87 -63.05 12.41 -20.04
C ILE A 87 -62.34 13.27 -18.99
N ILE A 88 -62.35 12.84 -17.72
CA ILE A 88 -61.66 13.54 -16.63
C ILE A 88 -60.15 13.54 -16.87
N GLU A 89 -59.55 12.38 -17.14
CA GLU A 89 -58.11 12.24 -17.37
C GLU A 89 -57.63 13.04 -18.59
N LYS A 90 -58.39 13.02 -19.70
CA LYS A 90 -58.12 13.82 -20.90
C LYS A 90 -58.03 15.31 -20.55
N ASN A 91 -59.02 15.82 -19.81
CA ASN A 91 -59.08 17.24 -19.45
C ASN A 91 -58.00 17.64 -18.44
N PHE A 92 -57.67 16.78 -17.48
CA PHE A 92 -56.55 17.00 -16.56
C PHE A 92 -55.21 17.06 -17.31
N ASN A 93 -54.96 16.13 -18.24
CA ASN A 93 -53.72 16.11 -19.01
C ASN A 93 -53.59 17.30 -19.97
N LEU A 94 -54.69 17.74 -20.59
CA LEU A 94 -54.69 18.87 -21.53
C LEU A 94 -54.54 20.22 -20.81
N HIS A 95 -55.26 20.43 -19.70
CA HIS A 95 -55.38 21.74 -19.06
C HIS A 95 -54.50 21.92 -17.82
N LEU A 96 -54.03 20.84 -17.19
CA LEU A 96 -53.18 20.88 -15.99
C LEU A 96 -51.77 20.33 -16.23
N ARG A 97 -51.26 20.43 -17.46
CA ARG A 97 -49.94 19.89 -17.86
C ARG A 97 -48.77 20.38 -16.98
N ILE A 98 -48.79 21.63 -16.55
CA ILE A 98 -47.74 22.20 -15.67
C ILE A 98 -47.83 21.59 -14.26
N LEU A 99 -49.04 21.40 -13.74
CA LEU A 99 -49.27 20.71 -12.46
C LEU A 99 -48.80 19.26 -12.52
N ALA A 100 -49.10 18.55 -13.61
CA ALA A 100 -48.64 17.18 -13.82
C ALA A 100 -47.10 17.07 -13.88
N LEU A 101 -46.41 18.08 -14.44
CA LEU A 101 -44.95 18.13 -14.43
C LEU A 101 -44.40 18.40 -13.02
N GLY A 102 -45.07 19.28 -12.25
CA GLY A 102 -44.76 19.52 -10.84
C GLY A 102 -44.94 18.29 -9.96
N GLU A 103 -46.02 17.52 -10.15
CA GLU A 103 -46.23 16.24 -9.47
C GLU A 103 -45.12 15.24 -9.75
N ARG A 104 -44.70 15.11 -11.02
CA ARG A 104 -43.56 14.25 -11.39
C ARG A 104 -42.27 14.71 -10.71
N PHE A 105 -42.02 16.02 -10.63
CA PHE A 105 -40.87 16.56 -9.91
C PHE A 105 -40.93 16.22 -8.42
N ILE A 106 -42.08 16.42 -7.75
CA ILE A 106 -42.27 16.10 -6.34
C ILE A 106 -42.01 14.61 -6.08
N LYS A 107 -42.56 13.72 -6.92
CA LYS A 107 -42.36 12.26 -6.80
C LYS A 107 -40.89 11.86 -6.90
N ASN A 108 -40.14 12.51 -7.77
CA ASN A 108 -38.71 12.23 -7.97
C ASN A 108 -37.78 12.99 -7.01
N SER A 109 -38.29 14.03 -6.33
CA SER A 109 -37.48 14.90 -5.46
C SER A 109 -36.83 14.14 -4.31
N ASN A 110 -37.52 13.14 -3.76
CA ASN A 110 -37.00 12.32 -2.67
C ASN A 110 -35.76 11.52 -3.10
N THR A 111 -35.84 10.85 -4.26
CA THR A 111 -34.71 10.15 -4.87
C THR A 111 -33.57 11.11 -5.18
N LEU A 112 -33.90 12.29 -5.72
CA LEU A 112 -32.92 13.30 -6.10
C LEU A 112 -32.11 13.80 -4.89
N LEU A 113 -32.77 14.05 -3.73
CA LEU A 113 -32.10 14.44 -2.49
C LEU A 113 -31.09 13.38 -1.99
N ILE A 114 -31.48 12.10 -2.04
CA ILE A 114 -30.59 10.98 -1.68
C ILE A 114 -29.42 10.90 -2.66
N THR A 115 -29.69 10.94 -3.97
CA THR A 115 -28.65 10.89 -5.00
C THR A 115 -27.67 12.07 -4.88
N LEU A 116 -28.14 13.27 -4.54
CA LEU A 116 -27.26 14.43 -4.31
C LEU A 116 -26.39 14.25 -3.07
N GLY A 117 -26.93 13.67 -1.99
CA GLY A 117 -26.16 13.33 -0.79
C GLY A 117 -25.09 12.26 -1.05
N LEU A 118 -25.43 11.21 -1.80
CA LEU A 118 -24.48 10.18 -2.23
C LEU A 118 -23.41 10.76 -3.17
N PHE A 119 -23.80 11.63 -4.10
CA PHE A 119 -22.87 12.35 -4.97
C PHE A 119 -21.87 13.18 -4.14
N GLY A 120 -22.33 13.88 -3.11
CA GLY A 120 -21.46 14.59 -2.17
C GLY A 120 -20.47 13.67 -1.44
N THR A 121 -20.88 12.45 -1.12
CA THR A 121 -20.00 11.44 -0.52
C THR A 121 -18.88 11.04 -1.49
N PHE A 122 -19.23 10.73 -2.74
CA PHE A 122 -18.25 10.36 -3.76
C PHE A 122 -17.25 11.49 -4.02
N VAL A 123 -17.72 12.73 -4.13
CA VAL A 123 -16.83 13.87 -4.36
C VAL A 123 -15.93 14.14 -3.15
N GLY A 124 -16.45 14.11 -1.92
CA GLY A 124 -15.64 14.34 -0.73
C GLY A 124 -14.60 13.23 -0.48
N LEU A 125 -14.96 11.96 -0.70
CA LEU A 125 -14.00 10.85 -0.62
C LEU A 125 -12.95 10.92 -1.74
N THR A 126 -13.35 11.30 -2.96
CA THR A 126 -12.39 11.48 -4.07
C THR A 126 -11.40 12.59 -3.78
N ALA A 127 -11.85 13.71 -3.19
CA ALA A 127 -10.97 14.79 -2.77
C ALA A 127 -10.01 14.35 -1.65
N ALA A 128 -10.51 13.63 -0.64
CA ALA A 128 -9.67 13.09 0.43
C ALA A 128 -8.58 12.13 -0.10
N VAL A 129 -8.94 11.23 -1.02
CA VAL A 129 -7.99 10.31 -1.66
C VAL A 129 -6.98 11.07 -2.53
N ALA A 130 -7.40 12.11 -3.25
CA ALA A 130 -6.49 12.94 -4.04
C ALA A 130 -5.44 13.66 -3.17
N GLU A 131 -5.85 14.18 -2.01
CA GLU A 131 -4.92 14.79 -1.04
C GLU A 131 -3.94 13.77 -0.45
N LEU A 132 -4.41 12.56 -0.11
CA LEU A 132 -3.54 11.46 0.35
C LEU A 132 -2.61 10.96 -0.76
N SER A 133 -3.06 10.89 -2.01
CA SER A 133 -2.21 10.48 -3.12
C SER A 133 -1.13 11.53 -3.40
N GLY A 134 -1.46 12.82 -3.29
CA GLY A 134 -0.51 13.92 -3.41
C GLY A 134 0.58 13.89 -2.33
N LEU A 135 0.25 13.39 -1.12
CA LEU A 135 1.25 13.14 -0.06
C LEU A 135 2.34 12.17 -0.51
N PHE A 136 1.98 11.04 -1.12
CA PHE A 136 2.95 10.01 -1.53
C PHE A 136 3.78 10.41 -2.75
N ILE A 137 3.30 11.33 -3.58
CA ILE A 137 4.01 11.79 -4.78
C ILE A 137 4.99 12.91 -4.45
N GLU A 138 4.66 13.81 -3.52
CA GLU A 138 5.47 15.00 -3.23
C GLU A 138 6.45 14.83 -2.06
N MET A 139 6.30 13.83 -1.19
CA MET A 139 7.23 13.63 -0.08
C MET A 139 8.45 12.81 -0.49
N ASP A 140 9.59 13.49 -0.54
CA ASP A 140 10.90 12.86 -0.52
C ASP A 140 11.23 12.38 0.91
N ILE A 141 11.80 11.18 1.06
CA ILE A 141 12.04 10.52 2.35
C ILE A 141 12.99 11.36 3.23
N SER A 142 13.87 12.15 2.61
CA SER A 142 14.78 13.06 3.30
C SER A 142 14.06 14.26 3.95
N ALA A 143 12.93 14.73 3.39
CA ALA A 143 12.17 15.85 3.92
C ALA A 143 11.35 15.48 5.18
N LEU A 144 11.01 14.19 5.34
CA LEU A 144 10.30 13.66 6.52
C LEU A 144 11.18 13.61 7.79
N MET A 145 12.50 13.66 7.64
CA MET A 145 13.44 13.68 8.78
C MET A 145 13.54 15.08 9.42
N GLU A 146 13.02 16.12 8.78
CA GLU A 146 12.94 17.47 9.34
C GLU A 146 11.59 17.71 10.03
N ASN A 147 11.60 18.47 11.13
CA ASN A 147 10.37 18.87 11.85
C ASN A 147 9.32 19.56 10.95
N ALA A 148 9.76 20.22 9.86
CA ALA A 148 8.89 20.84 8.88
C ALA A 148 8.11 19.81 8.02
N GLY A 149 8.72 18.65 7.72
CA GLY A 149 8.08 17.56 6.99
C GLY A 149 6.94 16.92 7.79
N ILE A 150 7.14 16.71 9.09
CA ILE A 150 6.10 16.17 9.99
C ILE A 150 4.90 17.13 10.12
N GLN A 151 5.15 18.44 10.25
CA GLN A 151 4.05 19.43 10.29
C GLN A 151 3.26 19.48 8.98
N THR A 152 3.94 19.31 7.84
CA THR A 152 3.31 19.26 6.51
C THR A 152 2.47 17.99 6.34
N LEU A 153 2.99 16.85 6.79
CA LEU A 153 2.26 15.57 6.84
C LEU A 153 0.98 15.70 7.68
N ILE A 154 1.08 16.23 8.89
CA ILE A 154 -0.07 16.42 9.78
C ILE A 154 -1.10 17.36 9.14
N ARG A 155 -0.68 18.49 8.54
CA ARG A 155 -1.60 19.41 7.84
C ARG A 155 -2.35 18.75 6.70
N LYS A 156 -1.67 17.95 5.86
CA LYS A 156 -2.30 17.27 4.73
C LYS A 156 -3.17 16.08 5.16
N LEU A 157 -2.83 15.39 6.24
CA LEU A 157 -3.71 14.38 6.85
C LEU A 157 -4.98 15.01 7.45
N ILE A 158 -4.85 16.19 8.07
CA ILE A 158 -6.01 16.97 8.54
C ILE A 158 -6.89 17.39 7.34
N GLY A 159 -6.30 17.84 6.23
CA GLY A 159 -7.04 18.14 4.99
C GLY A 159 -7.82 16.92 4.48
N SER A 160 -7.18 15.75 4.43
CA SER A 160 -7.86 14.51 4.03
C SER A 160 -9.02 14.15 4.97
N LEU A 161 -8.86 14.36 6.27
CA LEU A 161 -9.92 14.16 7.27
C LEU A 161 -11.07 15.16 7.09
N GLU A 162 -10.78 16.41 6.73
CA GLU A 162 -11.79 17.42 6.40
C GLU A 162 -12.58 16.99 5.15
N GLY A 163 -11.92 16.53 4.08
CA GLY A 163 -12.59 16.03 2.87
C GLY A 163 -13.55 14.86 3.13
N MET A 164 -13.15 13.94 4.01
CA MET A 164 -14.01 12.84 4.47
C MET A 164 -15.18 13.33 5.35
N SER A 165 -14.94 14.32 6.21
CA SER A 165 -15.99 14.93 7.02
C SER A 165 -17.06 15.61 6.14
N VAL A 166 -16.64 16.33 5.10
CA VAL A 166 -17.56 16.94 4.12
C VAL A 166 -18.40 15.89 3.39
N ALA A 167 -17.80 14.77 2.98
CA ALA A 167 -18.52 13.65 2.38
C ALA A 167 -19.62 13.12 3.32
N PHE A 168 -19.30 12.93 4.60
CA PHE A 168 -20.27 12.44 5.58
C PHE A 168 -21.41 13.44 5.81
N VAL A 169 -21.09 14.73 5.97
CA VAL A 169 -22.09 15.77 6.23
C VAL A 169 -23.05 15.94 5.04
N THR A 170 -22.54 15.97 3.81
CA THR A 170 -23.37 16.09 2.61
C THR A 170 -24.36 14.92 2.46
N SER A 171 -23.92 13.70 2.80
CA SER A 171 -24.77 12.51 2.84
C SER A 171 -25.86 12.61 3.90
N LEU A 172 -25.48 13.02 5.12
CA LEU A 172 -26.40 13.16 6.24
C LEU A 172 -27.49 14.21 5.94
N VAL A 173 -27.12 15.33 5.31
CA VAL A 173 -28.08 16.35 4.89
C VAL A 173 -29.01 15.83 3.79
N GLY A 174 -28.49 15.11 2.78
CA GLY A 174 -29.31 14.54 1.70
C GLY A 174 -30.35 13.55 2.21
N VAL A 175 -29.92 12.58 3.03
CA VAL A 175 -30.81 11.58 3.64
C VAL A 175 -31.75 12.24 4.65
N GLY A 176 -31.26 13.16 5.49
CA GLY A 176 -32.09 13.87 6.46
C GLY A 176 -33.19 14.69 5.81
N CYS A 177 -32.86 15.48 4.77
CA CYS A 177 -33.84 16.24 4.00
C CYS A 177 -34.84 15.31 3.29
N SER A 178 -34.39 14.18 2.76
CA SER A 178 -35.26 13.16 2.14
C SER A 178 -36.27 12.58 3.15
N ILE A 179 -35.83 12.21 4.36
CA ILE A 179 -36.72 11.70 5.40
C ILE A 179 -37.75 12.75 5.79
N ILE A 180 -37.31 13.99 6.05
CA ILE A 180 -38.21 15.09 6.42
C ILE A 180 -39.20 15.36 5.28
N LEU A 181 -38.73 15.41 4.03
CA LEU A 181 -39.60 15.64 2.88
C LEU A 181 -40.62 14.52 2.73
N THR A 182 -40.21 13.26 2.91
CA THR A 182 -41.11 12.11 2.84
C THR A 182 -42.24 12.24 3.87
N ILE A 183 -41.91 12.55 5.13
CA ILE A 183 -42.91 12.76 6.19
C ILE A 183 -43.87 13.89 5.81
N LEU A 184 -43.34 15.01 5.31
CA LEU A 184 -44.15 16.15 4.89
C LEU A 184 -45.07 15.82 3.71
N LEU A 185 -44.59 15.07 2.72
CA LEU A 185 -45.38 14.66 1.56
C LEU A 185 -46.45 13.62 1.92
N THR A 186 -46.19 12.77 2.91
CA THR A 186 -47.21 11.85 3.45
C THR A 186 -48.34 12.60 4.14
N ILE A 187 -48.05 13.66 4.89
CA ILE A 187 -49.08 14.43 5.61
C ILE A 187 -49.82 15.39 4.67
N PHE A 188 -49.11 16.00 3.72
CA PHE A 188 -49.65 17.01 2.82
C PHE A 188 -49.60 16.55 1.37
N SER A 189 -50.18 15.41 1.03
CA SER A 189 -50.09 14.85 -0.31
C SER A 189 -50.91 15.62 -1.35
N ALA A 190 -50.25 16.13 -2.39
CA ALA A 190 -50.93 16.66 -3.58
C ALA A 190 -51.57 15.56 -4.44
N GLU A 191 -51.00 14.36 -4.43
CA GLU A 191 -51.52 13.18 -5.17
C GLU A 191 -52.87 12.74 -4.59
N GLU A 192 -52.99 12.69 -3.27
CA GLU A 192 -54.25 12.39 -2.58
C GLU A 192 -55.33 13.43 -2.88
N ALA A 193 -54.97 14.72 -2.88
CA ALA A 193 -55.91 15.79 -3.22
C ALA A 193 -56.38 15.70 -4.69
N ARG A 194 -55.51 15.26 -5.61
CA ARG A 194 -55.85 15.04 -7.02
C ARG A 194 -56.82 13.87 -7.17
N GLU A 195 -56.54 12.75 -6.52
CA GLU A 195 -57.37 11.54 -6.55
C GLU A 195 -58.77 11.83 -6.00
N ASN A 196 -58.86 12.48 -4.84
CA ASN A 196 -60.14 12.88 -4.25
C ASN A 196 -60.94 13.81 -5.19
N LEU A 197 -60.26 14.76 -5.83
CA LEU A 197 -60.91 15.62 -6.83
C LEU A 197 -61.46 14.81 -8.02
N MET A 198 -60.69 13.87 -8.57
CA MET A 198 -61.13 13.04 -9.69
C MET A 198 -62.38 12.23 -9.34
N VAL A 199 -62.36 11.54 -8.19
CA VAL A 199 -63.51 10.76 -7.70
C VAL A 199 -64.75 11.62 -7.52
N GLN A 200 -64.60 12.83 -6.96
CA GLN A 200 -65.72 13.73 -6.75
C GLN A 200 -66.29 14.33 -8.04
N ILE A 201 -65.46 14.52 -9.07
CA ILE A 201 -65.91 14.92 -10.40
C ILE A 201 -66.70 13.78 -11.04
N GLU A 202 -66.19 12.55 -10.97
CA GLU A 202 -66.86 11.35 -11.49
C GLU A 202 -68.24 11.16 -10.85
N GLU A 203 -68.31 11.20 -9.52
CA GLU A 203 -69.57 11.12 -8.75
C GLU A 203 -70.58 12.19 -9.20
N TYR A 204 -70.11 13.43 -9.48
CA TYR A 204 -70.96 14.51 -9.94
C TYR A 204 -71.49 14.28 -11.36
N LEU A 205 -70.65 13.80 -12.28
CA LEU A 205 -71.05 13.53 -13.67
C LEU A 205 -72.08 12.40 -13.74
N ASP A 206 -71.82 11.29 -13.05
CA ASP A 206 -72.64 10.09 -13.15
C ASP A 206 -73.98 10.21 -12.41
N ASN A 207 -74.02 10.96 -11.30
CA ASN A 207 -75.25 11.07 -10.50
C ASN A 207 -76.08 12.33 -10.79
N VAL A 208 -75.44 13.44 -11.16
CA VAL A 208 -76.14 14.72 -11.37
C VAL A 208 -76.28 15.04 -12.85
N VAL A 209 -75.18 15.01 -13.60
CA VAL A 209 -75.20 15.42 -15.01
C VAL A 209 -75.90 14.39 -15.88
N ALA A 210 -75.65 13.10 -15.66
CA ALA A 210 -76.32 12.00 -16.37
C ALA A 210 -77.85 12.05 -16.25
N LEU A 211 -78.36 12.40 -15.07
CA LEU A 211 -79.80 12.51 -14.79
C LEU A 211 -80.45 13.70 -15.52
N VAL A 212 -79.72 14.79 -15.70
CA VAL A 212 -80.20 15.95 -16.49
C VAL A 212 -80.24 15.61 -17.98
N VAL A 213 -79.23 14.90 -18.50
CA VAL A 213 -79.17 14.51 -19.91
C VAL A 213 -80.25 13.45 -20.26
N SER A 214 -80.63 12.59 -19.31
CA SER A 214 -81.68 11.59 -19.54
C SER A 214 -83.10 12.18 -19.52
N GLN A 215 -83.37 13.22 -18.73
CA GLN A 215 -84.67 13.90 -18.69
C GLN A 215 -85.01 14.64 -19.99
N ASP A 216 -84.02 15.17 -20.72
CA ASP A 216 -84.25 15.82 -22.03
C ASP A 216 -84.75 14.83 -23.09
N LYS A 217 -84.39 13.53 -23.00
CA LYS A 217 -84.83 12.48 -23.94
C LYS A 217 -86.31 12.09 -23.77
N GLU A 218 -86.97 12.42 -22.66
CA GLU A 218 -88.36 12.05 -22.40
C GLU A 218 -89.40 12.95 -23.11
N THR A 219 -88.98 14.12 -23.62
CA THR A 219 -89.88 15.09 -24.29
C THR A 219 -90.31 14.71 -25.71
N GLU A 220 -89.67 13.71 -26.33
CA GLU A 220 -90.01 13.21 -27.68
C GLU A 220 -91.37 12.49 -27.74
N TYR A 221 -91.85 11.92 -26.62
CA TYR A 221 -93.14 11.22 -26.56
C TYR A 221 -94.36 12.16 -26.61
N SER A 222 -94.19 13.44 -26.28
CA SER A 222 -95.26 14.45 -26.35
C SER A 222 -95.58 14.89 -27.78
N ILE A 223 -94.62 14.79 -28.71
CA ILE A 223 -94.76 15.23 -30.09
C ILE A 223 -95.61 14.23 -30.89
N MET A 224 -95.53 12.94 -30.55
CA MET A 224 -96.26 11.84 -31.17
C MET A 224 -97.80 11.99 -31.07
N ASN A 225 -98.30 12.54 -29.96
CA ASN A 225 -99.75 12.63 -29.71
C ASN A 225 -100.46 13.71 -30.54
N ASN A 226 -99.75 14.80 -30.88
CA ASN A 226 -100.30 15.86 -31.73
C ASN A 226 -100.31 15.46 -33.22
N ILE A 227 -99.29 14.72 -33.68
CA ILE A 227 -99.19 14.24 -35.07
C ILE A 227 -100.32 13.24 -35.40
N LEU A 228 -100.71 12.38 -34.46
CA LEU A 228 -101.76 11.39 -34.67
C LEU A 228 -103.15 12.01 -34.93
N ARG A 229 -103.47 13.15 -34.31
CA ARG A 229 -104.78 13.79 -34.45
C ARG A 229 -104.97 14.51 -35.79
N GLU A 230 -103.90 15.12 -36.28
CA GLU A 230 -103.86 15.81 -37.57
C GLU A 230 -103.91 14.80 -38.74
N THR A 231 -103.26 13.64 -38.58
CA THR A 231 -103.23 12.55 -39.56
C THR A 231 -104.63 11.97 -39.85
N PHE A 232 -105.52 11.86 -38.86
CA PHE A 232 -106.85 11.25 -39.03
C PHE A 232 -107.86 12.13 -39.80
N MET A 233 -107.74 13.45 -39.76
CA MET A 233 -108.62 14.37 -40.51
C MET A 233 -108.24 14.44 -41.99
N GLU A 234 -106.93 14.43 -42.31
CA GLU A 234 -106.44 14.40 -43.69
C GLU A 234 -106.69 13.05 -44.40
N PHE A 235 -106.75 11.96 -43.63
CA PHE A 235 -106.96 10.61 -44.16
C PHE A 235 -108.36 10.41 -44.76
N GLY A 236 -109.40 11.03 -44.20
CA GLY A 236 -110.78 10.90 -44.66
C GLY A 236 -111.04 11.52 -46.04
N ASP A 237 -110.41 12.66 -46.32
CA ASP A 237 -110.59 13.41 -47.57
C ASP A 237 -109.76 12.80 -48.72
N ARG A 238 -108.59 12.24 -48.39
CA ARG A 238 -107.69 11.60 -49.38
C ARG A 238 -108.17 10.22 -49.85
N ILE A 239 -108.90 9.44 -49.05
CA ILE A 239 -109.32 8.08 -49.44
C ILE A 239 -110.29 8.08 -50.63
N GLN A 240 -111.24 9.01 -50.66
CA GLN A 240 -112.23 9.10 -51.75
C GLN A 240 -111.56 9.43 -53.09
N THR A 241 -110.57 10.33 -53.07
CA THR A 241 -109.76 10.70 -54.23
C THR A 241 -108.77 9.59 -54.61
N SER A 242 -108.23 8.87 -53.63
CA SER A 242 -107.25 7.79 -53.82
C SER A 242 -107.88 6.56 -54.49
N LEU A 243 -109.09 6.15 -54.14
CA LEU A 243 -109.72 4.94 -54.70
C LEU A 243 -109.96 5.05 -56.21
N GLN A 244 -110.34 6.23 -56.69
CA GLN A 244 -110.55 6.47 -58.12
C GLN A 244 -109.23 6.46 -58.91
N LYS A 245 -108.17 7.04 -58.33
CA LYS A 245 -106.81 7.03 -58.91
C LYS A 245 -106.10 5.67 -58.79
N THR A 246 -106.43 4.88 -57.77
CA THR A 246 -105.85 3.54 -57.51
C THR A 246 -106.20 2.55 -58.60
N VAL A 247 -107.38 2.64 -59.20
CA VAL A 247 -107.81 1.75 -60.30
C VAL A 247 -107.03 2.01 -61.59
N GLU A 248 -106.69 3.27 -61.86
CA GLU A 248 -105.82 3.65 -62.99
C GLU A 248 -104.34 3.31 -62.71
N ASP A 249 -103.82 3.63 -61.52
CA ASP A 249 -102.44 3.32 -61.12
C ASP A 249 -102.16 1.81 -60.99
N PHE A 250 -103.19 0.98 -60.71
CA PHE A 250 -103.02 -0.48 -60.58
C PHE A 250 -102.63 -1.13 -61.92
N GLY A 251 -103.10 -0.60 -63.06
CA GLY A 251 -102.69 -1.05 -64.39
C GLY A 251 -101.23 -0.76 -64.70
N ASP A 252 -100.73 0.42 -64.31
CA ASP A 252 -99.34 0.84 -64.53
C ASP A 252 -98.36 0.20 -63.52
N LYS A 253 -98.79 0.00 -62.28
CA LYS A 253 -97.97 -0.66 -61.23
C LYS A 253 -97.77 -2.15 -61.47
N LEU A 254 -98.73 -2.87 -62.04
CA LEU A 254 -98.56 -4.30 -62.34
C LEU A 254 -97.43 -4.54 -63.36
N THR A 255 -97.29 -3.62 -64.33
CA THR A 255 -96.17 -3.62 -65.29
C THR A 255 -94.84 -3.27 -64.63
N THR A 256 -94.84 -2.30 -63.70
CA THR A 256 -93.65 -1.89 -62.94
C THR A 256 -93.19 -2.98 -61.95
N VAL A 257 -94.11 -3.67 -61.28
CA VAL A 257 -93.81 -4.79 -60.37
C VAL A 257 -93.14 -5.95 -61.10
N VAL A 258 -93.51 -6.23 -62.36
CA VAL A 258 -92.82 -7.25 -63.16
C VAL A 258 -91.37 -6.84 -63.48
N MET A 259 -91.09 -5.55 -63.66
CA MET A 259 -89.72 -5.02 -63.78
C MET A 259 -88.97 -5.02 -62.43
N ASP A 260 -89.61 -4.60 -61.34
CA ASP A 260 -89.01 -4.54 -60.00
C ASP A 260 -88.70 -5.93 -59.42
N VAL A 261 -89.49 -6.96 -59.77
CA VAL A 261 -89.19 -8.35 -59.44
C VAL A 261 -87.93 -8.83 -60.17
N ASN A 262 -87.72 -8.42 -61.42
CA ASN A 262 -86.50 -8.74 -62.18
C ASN A 262 -85.26 -8.04 -61.58
N VAL A 263 -85.38 -6.77 -61.17
CA VAL A 263 -84.32 -6.01 -60.48
C VAL A 263 -84.05 -6.55 -59.08
N SER A 264 -85.10 -6.93 -58.33
CA SER A 264 -84.96 -7.56 -57.01
C SER A 264 -84.28 -8.92 -57.12
N SER A 265 -84.58 -9.71 -58.16
CA SER A 265 -83.89 -10.98 -58.43
C SER A 265 -82.41 -10.76 -58.72
N GLN A 266 -82.05 -9.74 -59.51
CA GLN A 266 -80.64 -9.37 -59.74
C GLN A 266 -79.94 -8.86 -58.48
N THR A 267 -80.68 -8.16 -57.61
CA THR A 267 -80.15 -7.68 -56.33
C THR A 267 -79.92 -8.84 -55.35
N LEU A 268 -80.81 -9.84 -55.37
CA LEU A 268 -80.68 -11.07 -54.61
C LEU A 268 -79.47 -11.89 -55.08
N ASP A 269 -79.30 -12.07 -56.40
CA ASP A 269 -78.13 -12.75 -56.99
C ASP A 269 -76.83 -12.07 -56.57
N ASN A 270 -76.75 -10.73 -56.69
CA ASN A 270 -75.59 -9.96 -56.23
C ASN A 270 -75.32 -10.12 -54.73
N THR A 271 -76.36 -10.34 -53.92
CA THR A 271 -76.22 -10.55 -52.48
C THR A 271 -75.70 -11.96 -52.20
N ILE A 272 -76.16 -12.96 -52.94
CA ILE A 272 -75.68 -14.34 -52.88
C ILE A 272 -74.20 -14.39 -53.28
N ASP A 273 -73.80 -13.72 -54.36
CA ASP A 273 -72.39 -13.66 -54.79
C ASP A 273 -71.48 -13.03 -53.72
N LYS A 274 -71.93 -11.94 -53.08
CA LYS A 274 -71.19 -11.31 -51.98
C LYS A 274 -71.13 -12.19 -50.74
N PHE A 275 -72.17 -12.96 -50.47
CA PHE A 275 -72.21 -13.89 -49.36
C PHE A 275 -71.25 -15.06 -49.60
N ASP A 276 -71.21 -15.62 -50.80
CA ASP A 276 -70.26 -16.67 -51.19
C ASP A 276 -68.82 -16.16 -51.13
N ALA A 277 -68.55 -14.94 -51.61
CA ALA A 277 -67.23 -14.32 -51.49
C ALA A 277 -66.81 -14.13 -50.02
N SER A 278 -67.75 -13.80 -49.14
CA SER A 278 -67.50 -13.66 -47.70
C SER A 278 -67.22 -15.02 -47.04
N LEU A 279 -67.95 -16.07 -47.43
CA LEU A 279 -67.70 -17.45 -46.98
C LEU A 279 -66.35 -17.97 -47.45
N ALA A 280 -65.96 -17.68 -48.69
CA ALA A 280 -64.65 -18.04 -49.23
C ALA A 280 -63.51 -17.34 -48.45
N ASN A 281 -63.64 -16.04 -48.20
CA ASN A 281 -62.69 -15.29 -47.38
C ASN A 281 -62.62 -15.81 -45.94
N PHE A 282 -63.77 -16.13 -45.34
CA PHE A 282 -63.83 -16.71 -44.00
C PHE A 282 -63.12 -18.07 -43.95
N SER A 283 -63.37 -18.94 -44.93
CA SER A 283 -62.70 -20.24 -45.04
C SER A 283 -61.18 -20.09 -45.17
N SER A 284 -60.71 -19.14 -45.99
CA SER A 284 -59.29 -18.82 -46.13
C SER A 284 -58.69 -18.34 -44.80
N ASN A 285 -59.32 -17.37 -44.16
CA ASN A 285 -58.86 -16.85 -42.87
C ASN A 285 -58.82 -17.94 -41.79
N MET A 286 -59.77 -18.87 -41.80
CA MET A 286 -59.79 -19.97 -40.85
C MET A 286 -58.65 -20.97 -41.09
N LYS A 287 -58.26 -21.16 -42.35
CA LYS A 287 -57.06 -21.93 -42.72
C LYS A 287 -55.78 -21.23 -42.23
N ASP A 288 -55.68 -19.92 -42.41
CA ASP A 288 -54.53 -19.13 -41.93
C ASP A 288 -54.44 -19.15 -40.40
N LEU A 289 -55.57 -19.06 -39.69
CA LEU A 289 -55.63 -19.22 -38.24
C LEU A 289 -55.17 -20.60 -37.78
N ASN A 290 -55.54 -21.65 -38.51
CA ASN A 290 -55.09 -23.01 -38.23
C ASN A 290 -53.57 -23.15 -38.45
N GLU A 291 -53.03 -22.55 -39.50
CA GLU A 291 -51.60 -22.53 -39.76
C GLU A 291 -50.82 -21.74 -38.69
N PHE A 292 -51.35 -20.58 -38.30
CA PHE A 292 -50.85 -19.82 -37.16
C PHE A 292 -50.86 -20.65 -35.86
N ASN A 293 -51.93 -21.38 -35.59
CA ASN A 293 -52.04 -22.24 -34.41
C ASN A 293 -50.98 -23.34 -34.40
N ILE A 294 -50.76 -24.01 -35.55
CA ILE A 294 -49.71 -25.02 -35.71
C ILE A 294 -48.32 -24.41 -35.46
N ASN A 295 -48.05 -23.24 -36.03
CA ASN A 295 -46.79 -22.53 -35.83
C ASN A 295 -46.57 -22.13 -34.37
N MET A 296 -47.61 -21.62 -33.69
CA MET A 296 -47.56 -21.32 -32.26
C MET A 296 -47.27 -22.56 -31.42
N ARG A 297 -47.92 -23.70 -31.72
CA ARG A 297 -47.65 -24.96 -31.03
C ARG A 297 -46.21 -25.42 -31.20
N ASN A 298 -45.66 -25.32 -32.41
CA ASN A 298 -44.26 -25.65 -32.67
C ASN A 298 -43.30 -24.72 -31.93
N ASN A 299 -43.57 -23.41 -31.93
CA ASN A 299 -42.75 -22.44 -31.21
C ASN A 299 -42.77 -22.70 -29.69
N ILE A 300 -43.93 -23.03 -29.11
CA ILE A 300 -44.03 -23.39 -27.69
C ILE A 300 -43.19 -24.65 -27.39
N ALA A 301 -43.23 -25.66 -28.26
CA ALA A 301 -42.41 -26.86 -28.09
C ALA A 301 -40.90 -26.57 -28.19
N ILE A 302 -40.48 -25.72 -29.13
CA ILE A 302 -39.08 -25.29 -29.24
C ILE A 302 -38.66 -24.47 -28.01
N MET A 303 -39.54 -23.61 -27.52
CA MET A 303 -39.29 -22.79 -26.34
C MET A 303 -39.09 -23.65 -25.10
N ASP A 304 -39.90 -24.71 -24.93
CA ASP A 304 -39.74 -25.69 -23.84
C ASP A 304 -38.35 -26.36 -23.88
N VAL A 305 -37.93 -26.85 -25.05
CA VAL A 305 -36.59 -27.42 -25.23
C VAL A 305 -35.48 -26.41 -24.93
N ASN A 306 -35.65 -25.15 -25.33
CA ASN A 306 -34.68 -24.10 -25.04
C ASN A 306 -34.63 -23.75 -23.54
N PHE A 307 -35.76 -23.74 -22.84
CA PHE A 307 -35.79 -23.53 -21.39
C PHE A 307 -35.08 -24.66 -20.64
N ILE A 308 -35.26 -25.91 -21.06
CA ILE A 308 -34.53 -27.05 -20.51
C ILE A 308 -33.02 -26.84 -20.70
N LYS A 309 -32.57 -26.47 -21.90
CA LYS A 309 -31.14 -26.19 -22.18
C LYS A 309 -30.58 -25.04 -21.36
N VAL A 310 -31.34 -23.96 -21.19
CA VAL A 310 -30.94 -22.82 -20.35
C VAL A 310 -30.80 -23.27 -18.89
N THR A 311 -31.75 -24.06 -18.41
CA THR A 311 -31.71 -24.61 -17.04
C THR A 311 -30.49 -25.51 -16.85
N GLU A 312 -30.21 -26.41 -17.80
CA GLU A 312 -29.03 -27.28 -17.77
C GLU A 312 -27.71 -26.49 -17.79
N ALA A 313 -27.63 -25.44 -18.62
CA ALA A 313 -26.48 -24.56 -18.67
C ALA A 313 -26.27 -23.79 -17.35
N LEU A 314 -27.36 -23.31 -16.73
CA LEU A 314 -27.32 -22.65 -15.42
C LEU A 314 -26.89 -23.62 -14.31
N THR A 315 -27.39 -24.86 -14.31
CA THR A 315 -26.95 -25.90 -13.36
C THR A 315 -25.47 -26.18 -13.52
N LYS A 316 -24.99 -26.39 -14.75
CA LYS A 316 -23.56 -26.62 -15.01
C LYS A 316 -22.69 -25.42 -14.60
N SER A 317 -23.17 -24.20 -14.82
CA SER A 317 -22.47 -23.00 -14.36
C SER A 317 -22.42 -22.94 -12.83
N THR A 318 -23.48 -23.38 -12.16
CA THR A 318 -23.54 -23.45 -10.69
C THR A 318 -22.53 -24.46 -10.15
N ASP A 319 -22.41 -25.63 -10.78
CA ASP A 319 -21.41 -26.64 -10.40
C ASP A 319 -19.97 -26.11 -10.55
N ILE A 320 -19.69 -25.38 -11.64
CA ILE A 320 -18.38 -24.73 -11.85
C ILE A 320 -18.11 -23.69 -10.76
N VAL A 321 -19.10 -22.87 -10.43
CA VAL A 321 -18.97 -21.86 -9.36
C VAL A 321 -18.71 -22.53 -8.01
N ALA A 322 -19.42 -23.62 -7.68
CA ALA A 322 -19.18 -24.38 -6.47
C ALA A 322 -17.76 -24.96 -6.41
N SER A 323 -17.27 -25.54 -7.52
CA SER A 323 -15.91 -26.06 -7.62
C SER A 323 -14.84 -24.96 -7.48
N ASN A 324 -15.09 -23.78 -8.06
CA ASN A 324 -14.22 -22.62 -7.89
C ASN A 324 -14.18 -22.15 -6.43
N TYR A 325 -15.31 -22.10 -5.74
CA TYR A 325 -15.35 -21.77 -4.31
C TYR A 325 -14.51 -22.73 -3.48
N GLN A 326 -14.62 -24.03 -3.72
CA GLN A 326 -13.81 -25.04 -3.03
C GLN A 326 -12.31 -24.89 -3.34
N SER A 327 -11.97 -24.55 -4.58
CA SER A 327 -10.58 -24.28 -4.98
C SER A 327 -10.01 -23.04 -4.30
N ILE A 328 -10.81 -21.97 -4.17
CA ILE A 328 -10.45 -20.75 -3.45
C ILE A 328 -10.27 -21.03 -1.95
N GLU A 329 -11.15 -21.84 -1.35
CA GLU A 329 -11.01 -22.26 0.05
C GLU A 329 -9.69 -23.02 0.28
N ASN A 330 -9.39 -24.00 -0.57
CA ASN A 330 -8.12 -24.74 -0.53
C ASN A 330 -6.92 -23.81 -0.71
N PHE A 331 -6.98 -22.89 -1.68
CA PHE A 331 -5.93 -21.91 -1.90
C PHE A 331 -5.72 -21.00 -0.69
N SER A 332 -6.80 -20.54 -0.05
CA SER A 332 -6.74 -19.73 1.17
C SER A 332 -6.11 -20.50 2.33
N ASN A 333 -6.42 -21.79 2.47
CA ASN A 333 -5.80 -22.66 3.47
C ASN A 333 -4.30 -22.79 3.22
N ASN A 334 -3.89 -23.04 1.97
CA ASN A 334 -2.48 -23.12 1.59
C ASN A 334 -1.73 -21.80 1.84
N ILE A 335 -2.36 -20.64 1.58
CA ILE A 335 -1.77 -19.33 1.92
C ILE A 335 -1.58 -19.19 3.43
N ARG A 336 -2.55 -19.64 4.23
CA ARG A 336 -2.46 -19.57 5.68
C ARG A 336 -1.32 -20.44 6.22
N GLU A 337 -1.20 -21.67 5.70
CA GLU A 337 -0.08 -22.56 6.03
C GLU A 337 1.27 -21.94 5.63
N ALA A 338 1.38 -21.38 4.42
CA ALA A 338 2.60 -20.70 3.98
C ALA A 338 2.95 -19.48 4.87
N ALA A 339 1.95 -18.72 5.32
CA ALA A 339 2.16 -17.59 6.24
C ALA A 339 2.64 -18.06 7.63
N ASP A 340 2.11 -19.17 8.14
CA ASP A 340 2.54 -19.78 9.41
C ASP A 340 3.97 -20.33 9.31
N GLU A 341 4.31 -21.01 8.20
CA GLU A 341 5.68 -21.46 7.92
C GLU A 341 6.65 -20.28 7.82
N MET A 342 6.28 -19.23 7.08
CA MET A 342 7.10 -18.02 6.92
C MET A 342 7.32 -17.31 8.27
N THR A 343 6.29 -17.27 9.12
CA THR A 343 6.40 -16.72 10.48
C THR A 343 7.36 -17.54 11.33
N THR A 344 7.29 -18.87 11.24
CA THR A 344 8.18 -19.79 11.95
C THR A 344 9.62 -19.64 11.48
N TYR A 345 9.84 -19.60 10.17
CA TYR A 345 11.15 -19.37 9.57
C TYR A 345 11.75 -18.01 9.97
N ASN A 346 10.94 -16.94 9.96
CA ASN A 346 11.37 -15.62 10.42
C ASN A 346 11.78 -15.63 11.90
N ARG A 347 11.04 -16.33 12.78
CA ARG A 347 11.44 -16.49 14.18
C ARG A 347 12.78 -17.22 14.31
N GLN A 348 13.00 -18.27 13.51
CA GLN A 348 14.28 -18.99 13.49
C GLN A 348 15.42 -18.08 13.03
N LEU A 349 15.24 -17.35 11.92
CA LEU A 349 16.25 -16.41 11.43
C LEU A 349 16.64 -15.36 12.47
N VAL A 350 15.65 -14.79 13.17
CA VAL A 350 15.92 -13.83 14.26
C VAL A 350 16.72 -14.48 15.38
N SER A 351 16.42 -15.73 15.73
CA SER A 351 17.20 -16.50 16.71
C SER A 351 18.64 -16.72 16.26
N ASP A 352 18.84 -17.16 15.02
CA ASP A 352 20.17 -17.44 14.46
C ASP A 352 21.01 -16.15 14.38
N ILE A 353 20.41 -15.03 13.95
CA ILE A 353 21.06 -13.71 13.96
C ILE A 353 21.46 -13.31 15.40
N THR A 354 20.58 -13.55 16.38
CA THR A 354 20.87 -13.24 17.79
C THR A 354 22.05 -14.05 18.29
N GLN A 355 22.13 -15.34 17.93
CA GLN A 355 23.27 -16.19 18.26
C GLN A 355 24.56 -15.70 17.60
N LEU A 356 24.53 -15.39 16.31
CA LEU A 356 25.70 -14.84 15.60
C LEU A 356 26.20 -13.53 16.23
N VAL A 357 25.30 -12.64 16.61
CA VAL A 357 25.67 -11.39 17.32
C VAL A 357 26.36 -11.71 18.65
N SER A 358 25.88 -12.72 19.39
CA SER A 358 26.53 -13.17 20.62
C SER A 358 27.93 -13.74 20.38
N GLU A 359 28.11 -14.56 19.35
CA GLU A 359 29.40 -15.15 18.98
C GLU A 359 30.41 -14.09 18.53
N ILE A 360 29.97 -13.10 17.74
CA ILE A 360 30.77 -11.94 17.35
C ILE A 360 31.19 -11.16 18.59
N THR A 361 30.27 -10.90 19.51
CA THR A 361 30.56 -10.18 20.77
C THR A 361 31.62 -10.92 21.59
N SER A 362 31.50 -12.25 21.73
CA SER A 362 32.50 -13.08 22.40
C SER A 362 33.86 -13.00 21.71
N THR A 363 33.88 -13.03 20.37
CA THR A 363 35.12 -12.90 19.60
C THR A 363 35.79 -11.54 19.83
N VAL A 364 35.01 -10.45 19.84
CA VAL A 364 35.50 -9.10 20.14
C VAL A 364 36.13 -9.05 21.53
N GLN A 365 35.50 -9.67 22.54
CA GLN A 365 36.05 -9.73 23.90
C GLN A 365 37.38 -10.49 23.96
N VAL A 366 37.51 -11.60 23.22
CA VAL A 366 38.77 -12.35 23.13
C VAL A 366 39.86 -11.49 22.48
N VAL A 367 39.54 -10.76 21.42
CA VAL A 367 40.49 -9.85 20.76
C VAL A 367 40.91 -8.72 21.70
N GLU A 368 39.99 -8.14 22.47
CA GLU A 368 40.29 -7.11 23.46
C GLU A 368 41.23 -7.65 24.57
N ASN A 369 40.94 -8.83 25.10
CA ASN A 369 41.80 -9.50 26.08
C ASN A 369 43.20 -9.78 25.51
N LEU A 370 43.28 -10.28 24.26
CA LEU A 370 44.56 -10.52 23.59
C LEU A 370 45.35 -9.22 23.42
N SER A 371 44.68 -8.12 23.04
CA SER A 371 45.30 -6.80 22.95
C SER A 371 45.86 -6.35 24.29
N GLY A 372 45.12 -6.55 25.39
CA GLY A 372 45.59 -6.21 26.74
C GLY A 372 46.80 -7.05 27.19
N ILE A 373 46.78 -8.37 26.90
CA ILE A 373 47.92 -9.25 27.17
C ILE A 373 49.15 -8.83 26.34
N MET A 374 48.95 -8.51 25.06
CA MET A 374 50.02 -8.10 24.17
C MET A 374 50.66 -6.77 24.58
N ASP A 375 49.87 -5.79 25.03
CA ASP A 375 50.37 -4.54 25.59
C ASP A 375 51.21 -4.77 26.86
N THR A 376 50.69 -5.60 27.78
CA THR A 376 51.42 -5.98 29.01
C THR A 376 52.74 -6.67 28.69
N ASN A 377 52.73 -7.61 27.74
CA ASN A 377 53.93 -8.34 27.34
C ASN A 377 54.95 -7.43 26.64
N MET A 378 54.50 -6.48 25.81
CA MET A 378 55.41 -5.51 25.19
C MET A 378 56.01 -4.54 26.21
N GLN A 379 55.25 -4.11 27.21
CA GLN A 379 55.79 -3.31 28.32
C GLN A 379 56.84 -4.09 29.11
N GLN A 380 56.57 -5.37 29.39
CA GLN A 380 57.54 -6.24 30.08
C GLN A 380 58.81 -6.44 29.25
N HIS A 381 58.71 -6.76 27.97
CA HIS A 381 59.87 -6.92 27.10
C HIS A 381 60.66 -5.62 26.93
N THR A 382 59.99 -4.47 26.88
CA THR A 382 60.67 -3.17 26.85
C THR A 382 61.48 -2.97 28.12
N ARG A 383 60.90 -3.28 29.29
CA ARG A 383 61.59 -3.21 30.58
C ARG A 383 62.76 -4.18 30.69
N ASP A 384 62.61 -5.40 30.17
CA ASP A 384 63.70 -6.38 30.11
C ASP A 384 64.84 -5.89 29.22
N LEU A 385 64.54 -5.26 28.08
CA LEU A 385 65.55 -4.65 27.20
C LEU A 385 66.29 -3.50 27.88
N GLU A 386 65.59 -2.65 28.65
CA GLU A 386 66.21 -1.61 29.47
C GLU A 386 67.18 -2.21 30.50
N ILE A 387 66.77 -3.28 31.20
CA ILE A 387 67.62 -4.01 32.16
C ILE A 387 68.84 -4.62 31.46
N TYR A 388 68.67 -5.25 30.29
CA TYR A 388 69.79 -5.79 29.52
C TYR A 388 70.76 -4.69 29.08
N GLN A 389 70.25 -3.55 28.63
CA GLN A 389 71.07 -2.40 28.25
C GLN A 389 71.86 -1.85 29.45
N GLU A 390 71.23 -1.75 30.62
CA GLU A 390 71.90 -1.33 31.86
C GLU A 390 72.99 -2.33 32.26
N ASN A 391 72.67 -3.63 32.28
CA ASN A 391 73.64 -4.69 32.57
C ASN A 391 74.82 -4.67 31.60
N PHE A 392 74.56 -4.53 30.30
CA PHE A 392 75.61 -4.45 29.28
C PHE A 392 76.52 -3.24 29.54
N THR A 393 75.94 -2.08 29.85
CA THR A 393 76.68 -0.85 30.17
C THR A 393 77.54 -1.04 31.43
N HIS A 394 77.01 -1.66 32.47
CA HIS A 394 77.73 -2.00 33.69
C HIS A 394 78.88 -2.97 33.43
N LEU A 395 78.64 -4.03 32.66
CA LEU A 395 79.64 -5.06 32.34
C LEU A 395 80.79 -4.48 31.49
N MET A 396 80.48 -3.61 30.52
CA MET A 396 81.48 -2.86 29.77
C MET A 396 82.32 -1.94 30.66
N SER A 397 81.72 -1.29 31.66
CA SER A 397 82.45 -0.47 32.63
C SER A 397 83.39 -1.30 33.50
N MET A 398 82.92 -2.44 34.03
CA MET A 398 83.76 -3.37 34.79
C MET A 398 84.93 -3.91 33.96
N MET A 399 84.67 -4.35 32.73
CA MET A 399 85.71 -4.84 31.81
C MET A 399 86.76 -3.75 31.54
N ASN A 400 86.33 -2.50 31.34
CA ASN A 400 87.26 -1.38 31.17
C ASN A 400 88.14 -1.14 32.41
N ASN A 401 87.58 -1.31 33.62
CA ASN A 401 88.36 -1.25 34.86
C ASN A 401 89.34 -2.44 35.00
N GLU A 402 88.92 -3.67 34.70
CA GLU A 402 89.81 -4.84 34.71
C GLU A 402 90.96 -4.69 33.71
N ILE A 403 90.70 -4.19 32.49
CA ILE A 403 91.75 -3.92 31.49
C ILE A 403 92.77 -2.90 32.04
N LYS A 404 92.29 -1.87 32.75
CA LYS A 404 93.16 -0.88 33.39
C LYS A 404 94.00 -1.48 34.51
N ASP A 405 93.41 -2.30 35.36
CA ASP A 405 94.11 -2.96 36.48
C ASP A 405 95.11 -4.00 35.99
N PHE A 406 94.75 -4.77 34.95
CA PHE A 406 95.68 -5.68 34.26
C PHE A 406 96.89 -4.91 33.70
N GLY A 407 96.66 -3.76 33.04
CA GLY A 407 97.74 -2.91 32.55
C GLY A 407 98.68 -2.42 33.66
N LYS A 408 98.13 -2.07 34.83
CA LYS A 408 98.90 -1.68 36.02
C LYS A 408 99.69 -2.85 36.60
N LEU A 409 99.07 -4.02 36.75
CA LEU A 409 99.70 -5.22 37.31
C LEU A 409 100.85 -5.71 36.42
N ALA A 410 100.63 -5.73 35.10
CA ALA A 410 101.64 -6.09 34.11
C ALA A 410 102.86 -5.15 34.18
N ALA A 411 102.65 -3.84 34.28
CA ALA A 411 103.72 -2.87 34.42
C ALA A 411 104.54 -3.07 35.72
N VAL A 412 103.87 -3.33 36.85
CA VAL A 412 104.54 -3.59 38.14
C VAL A 412 105.33 -4.90 38.11
N SER A 413 104.74 -5.97 37.58
CA SER A 413 105.41 -7.28 37.51
C SER A 413 106.62 -7.24 36.58
N PHE A 414 106.52 -6.52 35.45
CA PHE A 414 107.65 -6.30 34.54
C PHE A 414 108.78 -5.51 35.22
N LEU A 415 108.46 -4.45 35.97
CA LEU A 415 109.44 -3.69 36.77
C LEU A 415 110.12 -4.55 37.84
N ASP A 416 109.38 -5.42 38.55
CA ASP A 416 109.94 -6.31 39.57
C ASP A 416 110.91 -7.34 38.97
N VAL A 417 110.54 -7.97 37.85
CA VAL A 417 111.41 -8.91 37.13
C VAL A 417 112.68 -8.21 36.63
N MET A 418 112.55 -7.00 36.08
CA MET A 418 113.68 -6.19 35.63
C MET A 418 114.64 -5.84 36.78
N ASN A 419 114.11 -5.44 37.93
CA ASN A 419 114.92 -5.12 39.12
C ASN A 419 115.63 -6.35 39.68
N LYS A 420 114.95 -7.50 39.78
CA LYS A 420 115.56 -8.77 40.21
C LYS A 420 116.67 -9.22 39.27
N ALA A 421 116.44 -9.17 37.95
CA ALA A 421 117.46 -9.50 36.96
C ALA A 421 118.69 -8.59 37.07
N SER A 422 118.49 -7.29 37.31
CA SER A 422 119.59 -6.34 37.52
C SER A 422 120.39 -6.64 38.80
N ALA A 423 119.73 -7.06 39.88
CA ALA A 423 120.39 -7.41 41.14
C ALA A 423 121.21 -8.72 41.02
N GLU A 424 120.66 -9.76 40.37
CA GLU A 424 121.37 -11.01 40.11
C GLU A 424 122.62 -10.80 39.23
N LEU A 425 122.51 -9.94 38.20
CA LEU A 425 123.64 -9.55 37.36
C LEU A 425 124.76 -8.89 38.17
N GLY A 426 124.41 -7.94 39.05
CA GLY A 426 125.37 -7.29 39.94
C GLY A 426 126.09 -8.28 40.87
N GLN A 427 125.35 -9.24 41.42
CA GLN A 427 125.90 -10.25 42.33
C GLN A 427 126.83 -11.23 41.61
N THR A 428 126.47 -11.66 40.41
CA THR A 428 127.28 -12.59 39.59
C THR A 428 128.57 -11.92 39.11
N VAL A 429 128.52 -10.64 38.72
CA VAL A 429 129.72 -9.87 38.36
C VAL A 429 130.64 -9.70 39.57
N SER A 430 130.09 -9.41 40.75
CA SER A 430 130.87 -9.25 41.98
C SER A 430 131.57 -10.56 42.38
N SER A 431 130.85 -11.70 42.36
CA SER A 431 131.44 -12.99 42.73
C SER A 431 132.53 -13.43 41.74
N SER A 432 132.34 -13.16 40.45
CA SER A 432 133.34 -13.49 39.42
C SER A 432 134.63 -12.66 39.56
N LEU A 433 134.51 -11.38 39.92
CA LEU A 433 135.64 -10.51 40.24
C LEU A 433 136.38 -11.00 41.50
N GLU A 434 135.66 -11.38 42.54
CA GLU A 434 136.23 -11.88 43.79
C GLU A 434 136.97 -13.21 43.59
N GLU A 435 136.40 -14.14 42.83
CA GLU A 435 137.05 -15.42 42.50
C GLU A 435 138.35 -15.19 41.69
N SER A 436 138.32 -14.24 40.75
CA SER A 436 139.50 -13.88 39.95
C SER A 436 140.61 -13.26 40.81
N LEU A 437 140.27 -12.36 41.74
CA LEU A 437 141.21 -11.78 42.69
C LEU A 437 141.82 -12.84 43.61
N ASN A 438 141.00 -13.77 44.12
CA ASN A 438 141.49 -14.88 44.96
C ASN A 438 142.46 -15.80 44.21
N LYS A 439 142.22 -16.08 42.92
CA LYS A 439 143.18 -16.84 42.09
C LYS A 439 144.51 -16.12 41.94
N ILE A 440 144.50 -14.80 41.80
CA ILE A 440 145.72 -13.97 41.74
C ILE A 440 146.49 -14.05 43.07
N PHE A 441 145.81 -13.92 44.21
CA PHE A 441 146.46 -14.03 45.52
C PHE A 441 147.12 -15.39 45.75
N LYS A 442 146.45 -16.48 45.34
CA LYS A 442 147.00 -17.84 45.44
C LYS A 442 148.28 -18.03 44.62
N LEU A 443 148.33 -17.41 43.44
CA LEU A 443 149.52 -17.38 42.57
C LEU A 443 150.68 -16.60 43.20
N LEU A 444 150.39 -15.48 43.88
CA LEU A 444 151.37 -14.69 44.62
C LEU A 444 151.97 -15.47 45.80
N ASP A 445 151.16 -16.22 46.55
CA ASP A 445 151.66 -17.04 47.66
C ASP A 445 152.57 -18.18 47.17
N GLN A 446 152.20 -18.87 46.08
CA GLN A 446 153.07 -19.88 45.45
C GLN A 446 154.40 -19.28 44.98
N PHE A 447 154.38 -18.06 44.45
CA PHE A 447 155.61 -17.37 44.05
C PHE A 447 156.52 -17.08 45.25
N ARG A 448 155.95 -16.68 46.39
CA ARG A 448 156.68 -16.45 47.64
C ARG A 448 157.28 -17.74 48.21
N GLU A 449 156.54 -18.84 48.14
CA GLU A 449 157.02 -20.16 48.57
C GLU A 449 158.18 -20.66 47.70
N ASN A 450 158.10 -20.45 46.38
CA ASN A 450 159.20 -20.73 45.45
C ASN A 450 160.45 -19.90 45.76
N GLN A 451 160.31 -18.63 46.16
CA GLN A 451 161.47 -17.84 46.60
C GLN A 451 162.14 -18.45 47.84
N ASN A 452 161.38 -18.95 48.80
CA ASN A 452 161.93 -19.64 49.97
C ASN A 452 162.65 -20.95 49.61
N HIS A 453 162.12 -21.73 48.65
CA HIS A 453 162.81 -22.91 48.13
C HIS A 453 164.12 -22.54 47.42
N PHE A 454 164.13 -21.44 46.65
CA PHE A 454 165.32 -20.92 46.00
C PHE A 454 166.38 -20.48 47.02
N ALA A 455 165.99 -19.79 48.09
CA ALA A 455 166.88 -19.38 49.18
C ALA A 455 167.48 -20.58 49.93
N LYS A 456 166.69 -21.64 50.19
CA LYS A 456 167.18 -22.90 50.78
C LYS A 456 168.19 -23.61 49.89
N ALA A 457 167.97 -23.64 48.58
CA ALA A 457 168.90 -24.22 47.62
C ALA A 457 170.23 -23.45 47.55
N ILE A 458 170.20 -22.12 47.65
CA ILE A 458 171.40 -21.28 47.71
C ILE A 458 172.18 -21.52 49.01
N ALA A 459 171.49 -21.65 50.15
CA ALA A 459 172.13 -21.87 51.45
C ALA A 459 172.81 -23.24 51.61
N SER A 460 172.37 -24.27 50.87
CA SER A 460 172.96 -25.62 50.93
C SER A 460 174.20 -25.84 50.06
N LEU A 461 174.56 -24.88 49.19
CA LEU A 461 175.71 -24.99 48.28
C LEU A 461 177.09 -25.08 49.00
N PRO A 462 177.37 -24.33 50.09
CA PRO A 462 178.67 -24.38 50.76
C PRO A 462 178.98 -25.74 51.41
N ASP A 463 178.00 -26.38 52.05
CA ASP A 463 178.17 -27.67 52.73
C ASP A 463 178.34 -28.83 51.74
N GLN A 464 177.64 -28.80 50.59
CA GLN A 464 177.85 -29.76 49.51
C GLN A 464 179.26 -29.65 48.91
N VAL A 465 179.83 -28.43 48.83
CA VAL A 465 181.21 -28.20 48.38
C VAL A 465 182.24 -28.68 49.41
N LEU A 466 181.97 -28.53 50.71
CA LEU A 466 182.88 -29.02 51.76
C LEU A 466 182.94 -30.56 51.79
N THR A 467 181.79 -31.21 51.62
CA THR A 467 181.67 -32.67 51.50
C THR A 467 182.43 -33.20 50.28
N TYR A 468 182.49 -32.41 49.20
CA TYR A 468 183.27 -32.74 47.99
C TYR A 468 184.79 -32.54 48.20
N ASN A 469 185.21 -31.47 48.89
CA ASN A 469 186.64 -31.16 49.12
C ASN A 469 187.34 -32.09 50.13
N GLN A 470 186.64 -32.53 51.20
CA GLN A 470 187.22 -33.52 52.13
C GLN A 470 187.35 -34.90 51.48
N ALA A 471 186.39 -35.30 50.64
CA ALA A 471 186.48 -36.53 49.85
C ALA A 471 187.62 -36.48 48.79
N ALA A 472 187.95 -35.28 48.28
CA ALA A 472 189.11 -35.09 47.40
C ALA A 472 190.45 -35.16 48.15
N THR A 473 190.52 -34.71 49.41
CA THR A 473 191.74 -34.75 50.24
C THR A 473 192.11 -36.17 50.66
N ALA A 474 191.10 -37.02 50.88
CA ALA A 474 191.27 -38.48 51.06
C ALA A 474 191.98 -39.17 49.86
N LYS A 475 192.16 -38.48 48.72
CA LYS A 475 192.86 -38.99 47.54
C LYS A 475 194.33 -38.51 47.45
N ILE A 476 194.68 -37.37 48.05
CA ILE A 476 196.03 -36.79 47.98
C ILE A 476 196.97 -37.41 49.03
N ASP A 477 196.55 -37.60 50.29
CA ASP A 477 197.43 -38.23 51.29
C ASP A 477 197.68 -39.71 51.01
N ARG A 478 196.72 -40.36 50.33
CA ARG A 478 196.86 -41.70 49.75
C ARG A 478 197.82 -41.75 48.55
N GLN A 479 198.32 -40.61 48.05
CA GLN A 479 199.40 -40.48 47.06
C GLN A 479 200.71 -39.91 47.65
N LEU A 480 200.70 -39.50 48.91
CA LEU A 480 201.88 -39.19 49.75
C LEU A 480 202.34 -40.40 50.58
N SER A 481 201.56 -41.48 50.48
CA SER A 481 202.06 -42.75 49.99
C SER A 481 203.51 -42.73 49.53
N GLU A 482 204.12 -43.88 49.78
CA GLU A 482 204.96 -44.49 48.75
C GLU A 482 206.26 -43.73 48.45
N LEU A 483 206.52 -42.57 49.07
CA LEU A 483 207.72 -41.75 48.87
C LEU A 483 208.64 -41.70 50.09
N ARG A 484 208.20 -42.16 51.28
CA ARG A 484 209.07 -42.22 52.48
C ARG A 484 209.38 -43.62 52.98
N ASP A 485 208.80 -44.66 52.39
CA ASP A 485 209.37 -46.02 52.49
C ASP A 485 210.77 -46.14 51.81
N ASP A 486 211.30 -45.09 51.18
CA ASP A 486 212.50 -45.17 50.32
C ASP A 486 213.72 -44.32 50.80
N ILE A 487 213.66 -43.65 51.95
CA ILE A 487 214.79 -42.85 52.47
C ILE A 487 215.05 -43.15 53.95
N SER A 488 216.25 -43.70 54.20
CA SER A 488 217.04 -43.73 55.45
C SER A 488 216.61 -44.75 56.53
N GLU A 489 217.41 -45.74 56.96
CA GLU A 489 218.88 -45.90 56.95
C GLU A 489 219.66 -44.60 57.19
N ARG A 490 219.40 -44.00 58.36
CA ARG A 490 220.43 -43.66 59.34
C ARG A 490 219.81 -43.40 60.71
#